data_AF-A0A0T6B8S9-F1
#
_entry.id   AF-A0A0T6B8S9-F1
#
_cell.length_a   1.000
_cell.length_b   1.000
_cell.length_c   1.000
_cell.angle_alpha   90.00
_cell.angle_beta   90.00
_cell.angle_gamma   90.00
#
_symmetry.space_group_name_H-M   'P 1'
#
loop_
_entity.id
_entity.type
_entity.pdbx_description
1 polymer ?
#
loop_
_entity_poly.entity_id
_entity_poly.type
_entity_poly.pdbx_seq_one_letter_code
_entity_poly.pdbx_strand_id
1 'polypeptide(L)'
;MEQNLLKQETLDDFCNDESAEEKVYMLRKRIRLSTGQSSANRSPYVYKRSYKRKNPIMHLPTELLYKIFSFLPNEELAKSVRLVNHRFRTVAQFLLNVNFRQLLKRLENIKAMIVDSIHHTQDDMEMRCMCKMLGTLELLMFYHNLIKSTLWRYIYFQKPISSLCMYAGSILDLYDTVLRQFVTEPHIIYSPGIVRDYVRPFQCYNPIDYQRFWFKALSKEVKEICSSSKAFALYFDRVSEMPVNTNSLCSGCKILDILDSATDVTRTVISQKLMGNTLVLKVKYYFTNSWFVAFDIPEEKSKLWNEEQRVMYMRLRRIVVSHSEMTMEYNQYKREAMIRAKPTSRIRKPINSVYTGYGEVGEKFFYYGVMNEGAYLNKFEVEDVEQGNGDDVYDVPFLGLDISVELRCPIQLAPCKIIESYEKHNQNLRDTIVSSPRKRLKGLFEMKVDFECLAAEYPRLPTNYCYYLKYQR
;
A
#
# COMPACT_ATOMS: atom_id res chain seq x y z
N MET A 1 42.76 6.61 9.46
CA MET A 1 41.85 7.49 10.23
C MET A 1 40.43 7.14 9.81
N GLU A 2 40.11 5.87 10.00
CA GLU A 2 38.94 5.16 9.52
C GLU A 2 38.28 4.50 10.74
N GLN A 3 36.99 4.18 10.60
CA GLN A 3 36.09 3.62 11.62
C GLN A 3 35.47 4.65 12.57
N ASN A 4 34.47 5.37 12.08
CA ASN A 4 33.34 5.83 12.89
C ASN A 4 32.23 6.40 11.99
N LEU A 5 31.53 5.55 11.23
CA LEU A 5 30.29 5.93 10.52
C LEU A 5 29.50 4.69 10.08
N LEU A 6 29.07 3.88 11.05
CA LEU A 6 28.00 2.90 10.84
C LEU A 6 27.32 2.59 12.18
N LYS A 7 26.45 3.49 12.59
CA LYS A 7 25.31 3.18 13.45
C LYS A 7 24.06 3.64 12.70
N GLN A 8 23.58 2.76 11.81
CA GLN A 8 22.20 2.81 11.34
C GLN A 8 21.38 2.01 12.35
N GLU A 9 20.48 2.69 13.06
CA GLU A 9 19.46 2.04 13.87
C GLU A 9 18.54 1.24 12.95
N THR A 10 18.65 -0.07 13.07
CA THR A 10 17.77 -1.07 12.47
C THR A 10 16.38 -0.95 13.08
N LEU A 11 15.38 -0.71 12.23
CA LEU A 11 13.96 -0.91 12.56
C LEU A 11 13.60 -2.40 12.47
N ASP A 12 14.45 -3.26 13.05
CA ASP A 12 14.29 -4.72 13.11
C ASP A 12 13.77 -5.23 14.47
N ASP A 13 13.54 -4.34 15.45
CA ASP A 13 13.04 -4.72 16.79
C ASP A 13 11.52 -4.96 16.88
N PHE A 14 10.91 -5.62 15.89
CA PHE A 14 9.53 -6.10 15.99
C PHE A 14 9.36 -7.61 15.78
N CYS A 15 10.43 -8.40 15.83
CA CYS A 15 10.34 -9.85 15.81
C CYS A 15 11.37 -10.49 16.74
N ASN A 16 11.12 -10.43 18.04
CA ASN A 16 11.47 -11.51 18.97
C ASN A 16 10.57 -11.37 20.20
N ASP A 17 9.43 -12.07 20.16
CA ASP A 17 8.65 -12.37 21.35
C ASP A 17 8.40 -13.89 21.34
N GLU A 18 9.47 -14.63 21.59
CA GLU A 18 9.41 -16.03 22.00
C GLU A 18 8.96 -16.09 23.47
N SER A 19 7.67 -15.88 23.73
CA SER A 19 6.94 -16.48 24.85
C SER A 19 5.50 -15.98 24.88
N ALA A 20 4.67 -16.44 23.94
CA ALA A 20 3.22 -16.33 24.09
C ALA A 20 2.66 -17.75 24.09
N GLU A 21 2.47 -18.25 25.31
CA GLU A 21 1.79 -19.49 25.63
C GLU A 21 0.61 -19.75 24.68
N GLU A 22 0.65 -20.95 24.13
CA GLU A 22 -0.33 -21.57 23.27
C GLU A 22 -1.71 -21.62 23.96
N LYS A 23 -2.47 -20.53 23.92
CA LYS A 23 -3.90 -20.57 24.25
C LYS A 23 -4.66 -21.16 23.07
N VAL A 24 -4.56 -22.48 22.96
CA VAL A 24 -5.48 -23.33 22.22
C VAL A 24 -6.89 -22.99 22.68
N TYR A 25 -7.64 -22.26 21.85
CA TYR A 25 -9.07 -22.14 22.02
C TYR A 25 -9.69 -23.52 21.77
N MET A 26 -9.78 -24.32 22.83
CA MET A 26 -10.58 -25.53 22.87
C MET A 26 -12.02 -25.13 22.56
N LEU A 27 -12.44 -25.37 21.31
CA LEU A 27 -13.83 -25.51 20.92
C LEU A 27 -14.46 -26.51 21.90
N ARG A 28 -15.17 -26.00 22.92
CA ARG A 28 -15.96 -26.83 23.83
C ARG A 28 -16.95 -27.64 23.00
N LYS A 29 -16.58 -28.88 22.68
CA LYS A 29 -17.52 -29.93 22.27
C LYS A 29 -18.63 -29.94 23.31
N ARG A 30 -19.86 -29.62 22.89
CA ARG A 30 -21.05 -29.82 23.72
C ARG A 30 -21.04 -31.26 24.19
N ILE A 31 -20.95 -31.44 25.51
CA ILE A 31 -21.18 -32.72 26.17
C ILE A 31 -22.61 -33.13 25.81
N ARG A 32 -22.74 -34.19 25.00
CA ARG A 32 -24.01 -34.91 24.90
C ARG A 32 -24.17 -35.65 26.23
N LEU A 33 -25.04 -35.13 27.09
CA LEU A 33 -25.46 -35.83 28.29
C LEU A 33 -26.09 -37.16 27.86
N SER A 34 -25.51 -38.24 28.38
CA SER A 34 -25.95 -39.62 28.16
C SER A 34 -27.37 -39.80 28.69
N THR A 35 -28.21 -40.33 27.80
CA THR A 35 -29.55 -40.83 28.10
C THR A 35 -29.45 -41.97 29.11
N GLY A 36 -29.96 -41.76 30.33
CA GLY A 36 -29.92 -42.79 31.37
C GLY A 36 -30.73 -42.41 32.61
N GLN A 37 -32.01 -42.79 32.58
CA GLN A 37 -32.87 -43.19 33.69
C GLN A 37 -33.14 -42.23 34.88
N SER A 38 -34.41 -41.79 34.94
CA SER A 38 -35.32 -41.99 36.07
C SER A 38 -34.98 -41.39 37.45
N SER A 39 -35.56 -40.23 37.75
CA SER A 39 -36.56 -40.10 38.83
C SER A 39 -37.05 -38.66 38.93
N ALA A 40 -38.35 -38.54 39.15
CA ALA A 40 -39.10 -37.30 39.16
C ALA A 40 -38.73 -36.47 40.38
N ASN A 41 -38.07 -35.32 40.15
CA ASN A 41 -38.13 -34.19 41.05
C ASN A 41 -38.47 -32.95 40.22
N ARG A 42 -39.77 -32.62 40.18
CA ARG A 42 -40.26 -31.36 39.60
C ARG A 42 -39.79 -30.23 40.51
N SER A 43 -38.67 -29.63 40.13
CA SER A 43 -38.20 -28.35 40.69
C SER A 43 -39.34 -27.31 40.63
N PRO A 44 -39.66 -26.62 41.74
CA PRO A 44 -40.72 -25.60 41.79
C PRO A 44 -40.25 -24.24 41.25
N TYR A 45 -39.03 -24.17 40.70
CA TYR A 45 -38.60 -23.00 39.96
C TYR A 45 -39.31 -22.97 38.61
N VAL A 46 -40.52 -22.42 38.63
CA VAL A 46 -41.14 -21.77 37.48
C VAL A 46 -40.09 -20.79 36.96
N TYR A 47 -39.33 -21.23 35.96
CA TYR A 47 -38.55 -20.33 35.12
C TYR A 47 -39.56 -19.37 34.53
N LYS A 48 -39.75 -18.21 35.19
CA LYS A 48 -40.31 -17.02 34.55
C LYS A 48 -39.50 -16.89 33.28
N ARG A 49 -40.09 -17.25 32.15
CA ARG A 49 -39.57 -16.92 30.83
C ARG A 49 -39.49 -15.40 30.84
N SER A 50 -38.34 -14.87 31.22
CA SER A 50 -38.00 -13.48 30.97
C SER A 50 -38.14 -13.36 29.47
N TYR A 51 -39.25 -12.77 29.04
CA TYR A 51 -39.44 -12.35 27.66
C TYR A 51 -38.27 -11.40 27.41
N LYS A 52 -37.18 -11.93 26.85
CA LYS A 52 -36.07 -11.12 26.35
C LYS A 52 -36.73 -10.14 25.40
N ARG A 53 -36.90 -8.89 25.83
CA ARG A 53 -37.44 -7.82 25.00
C ARG A 53 -36.64 -7.88 23.71
N LYS A 54 -37.32 -8.18 22.60
CA LYS A 54 -36.66 -8.23 21.30
C LYS A 54 -36.06 -6.85 21.10
N ASN A 55 -34.74 -6.80 20.92
CA ASN A 55 -34.03 -5.54 20.80
C ASN A 55 -34.56 -4.85 19.51
N PRO A 56 -35.27 -3.72 19.61
CA PRO A 56 -36.08 -3.18 18.50
C PRO A 56 -35.23 -2.87 17.26
N ILE A 57 -33.96 -2.55 17.46
CA ILE A 57 -32.99 -2.29 16.39
C ILE A 57 -32.81 -3.50 15.44
N MET A 58 -33.00 -4.72 15.93
CA MET A 58 -32.87 -5.94 15.11
C MET A 58 -33.98 -6.10 14.07
N HIS A 59 -35.10 -5.41 14.28
CA HIS A 59 -36.28 -5.46 13.41
C HIS A 59 -36.35 -4.29 12.42
N LEU A 60 -35.46 -3.30 12.54
CA LEU A 60 -35.40 -2.20 11.57
C LEU A 60 -35.08 -2.73 10.17
N PRO A 61 -35.65 -2.17 9.08
CA PRO A 61 -35.21 -2.41 7.71
C PRO A 61 -33.72 -2.10 7.48
N THR A 62 -33.12 -2.71 6.46
CA THR A 62 -31.66 -2.63 6.23
C THR A 62 -31.25 -1.23 5.80
N GLU A 63 -32.16 -0.53 5.14
CA GLU A 63 -32.08 0.85 4.69
C GLU A 63 -32.01 1.82 5.89
N LEU A 64 -32.80 1.56 6.94
CA LEU A 64 -32.73 2.35 8.17
C LEU A 64 -31.44 2.06 8.93
N LEU A 65 -31.01 0.80 9.01
CA LEU A 65 -29.71 0.46 9.60
C LEU A 65 -28.56 1.15 8.85
N TYR A 66 -28.60 1.15 7.51
CA TYR A 66 -27.63 1.86 6.69
C TYR A 66 -27.59 3.35 7.01
N LYS A 67 -28.75 4.01 7.08
CA LYS A 67 -28.84 5.44 7.39
C LYS A 67 -28.40 5.76 8.81
N ILE A 68 -28.69 4.90 9.80
CA ILE A 68 -28.21 5.07 11.17
C ILE A 68 -26.69 4.92 11.22
N PHE A 69 -26.17 3.84 10.60
CA PHE A 69 -24.74 3.53 10.61
C PHE A 69 -23.90 4.54 9.83
N SER A 70 -24.46 5.25 8.84
CA SER A 70 -23.74 6.31 8.13
C SER A 70 -23.40 7.53 9.00
N PHE A 71 -24.01 7.67 10.19
CA PHE A 71 -23.65 8.70 11.16
C PHE A 71 -22.60 8.25 12.17
N LEU A 72 -22.18 6.97 12.13
CA LEU A 72 -21.15 6.45 13.03
C LEU A 72 -19.75 6.61 12.41
N PRO A 73 -18.71 6.83 13.23
CA PRO A 73 -17.33 6.75 12.78
C PRO A 73 -17.03 5.39 12.12
N ASN A 74 -16.18 5.39 11.10
CA ASN A 74 -15.80 4.18 10.40
C ASN A 74 -15.07 3.19 11.33
N GLU A 75 -14.30 3.68 12.30
CA GLU A 75 -13.66 2.86 13.33
C GLU A 75 -14.68 2.07 14.15
N GLU A 76 -15.75 2.72 14.60
CA GLU A 76 -16.83 2.07 15.35
C GLU A 76 -17.59 1.06 14.49
N LEU A 77 -17.80 1.38 13.21
CA LEU A 77 -18.36 0.43 12.25
C LEU A 77 -17.50 -0.83 12.16
N ALA A 78 -16.18 -0.67 12.05
CA ALA A 78 -15.24 -1.77 11.85
C ALA A 78 -15.02 -2.64 13.09
N LYS A 79 -14.88 -2.01 14.27
CA LYS A 79 -14.56 -2.65 15.56
C LYS A 79 -15.78 -3.16 16.30
N SER A 80 -16.85 -2.38 16.36
CA SER A 80 -17.99 -2.64 17.25
C SER A 80 -19.18 -3.20 16.48
N VAL A 81 -19.73 -2.41 15.55
CA VAL A 81 -21.01 -2.72 14.87
C VAL A 81 -20.91 -4.00 14.04
N ARG A 82 -19.79 -4.17 13.32
CA ARG A 82 -19.55 -5.33 12.46
C ARG A 82 -19.54 -6.66 13.22
N LEU A 83 -19.26 -6.66 14.51
CA LEU A 83 -19.15 -7.87 15.33
C LEU A 83 -20.48 -8.30 15.99
N VAL A 84 -21.51 -7.47 15.96
CA VAL A 84 -22.78 -7.71 16.69
C VAL A 84 -23.55 -8.91 16.11
N ASN A 85 -23.82 -8.91 14.81
CA ASN A 85 -24.53 -9.99 14.13
C ASN A 85 -24.26 -9.97 12.61
N HIS A 86 -24.67 -11.03 11.90
CA HIS A 86 -24.46 -11.15 10.46
C HIS A 86 -25.01 -9.96 9.66
N ARG A 87 -26.21 -9.48 9.99
CA ARG A 87 -26.87 -8.39 9.26
C ARG A 87 -26.12 -7.07 9.45
N PHE A 88 -25.74 -6.76 10.69
CA PHE A 88 -24.96 -5.56 11.01
C PHE A 88 -23.58 -5.61 10.36
N ARG A 89 -22.95 -6.79 10.36
CA ARG A 89 -21.72 -7.05 9.62
C ARG A 89 -21.85 -6.69 8.15
N THR A 90 -22.88 -7.19 7.46
CA THR A 90 -23.08 -6.91 6.04
C THR A 90 -23.26 -5.42 5.77
N VAL A 91 -24.07 -4.71 6.58
CA VAL A 91 -24.30 -3.27 6.40
C VAL A 91 -23.02 -2.46 6.69
N ALA A 92 -22.32 -2.76 7.79
CA ALA A 92 -21.08 -2.07 8.16
C ALA A 92 -19.99 -2.29 7.10
N GLN A 93 -19.81 -3.52 6.61
CA GLN A 93 -18.87 -3.82 5.53
C GLN A 93 -19.20 -3.08 4.25
N PHE A 94 -20.48 -3.02 3.91
CA PHE A 94 -20.94 -2.27 2.74
C PHE A 94 -20.60 -0.78 2.87
N LEU A 95 -20.89 -0.15 4.01
CA LEU A 95 -20.55 1.25 4.28
C LEU A 95 -19.05 1.52 4.19
N LEU A 96 -18.22 0.73 4.88
CA LEU A 96 -16.76 0.86 4.84
C LEU A 96 -16.21 0.76 3.42
N ASN A 97 -16.70 -0.20 2.64
CA ASN A 97 -16.31 -0.38 1.25
C ASN A 97 -16.82 0.75 0.35
N VAL A 98 -18.00 1.32 0.60
CA VAL A 98 -18.51 2.49 -0.13
C VAL A 98 -17.64 3.72 0.17
N ASN A 99 -17.37 3.99 1.45
CA ASN A 99 -16.56 5.14 1.88
C ASN A 99 -15.15 5.07 1.31
N PHE A 100 -14.48 3.91 1.37
CA PHE A 100 -13.16 3.73 0.78
C PHE A 100 -13.15 3.93 -0.76
N ARG A 101 -14.20 3.51 -1.46
CA ARG A 101 -14.32 3.69 -2.93
C ARG A 101 -14.54 5.15 -3.31
N GLN A 102 -15.32 5.88 -2.53
CA GLN A 102 -15.61 7.30 -2.77
C GLN A 102 -14.43 8.21 -2.41
N LEU A 103 -13.53 7.74 -1.54
CA LEU A 103 -12.39 8.51 -1.06
C LEU A 103 -11.50 9.04 -2.18
N LEU A 104 -11.13 8.22 -3.17
CA LEU A 104 -10.28 8.67 -4.29
C LEU A 104 -10.92 9.81 -5.08
N LYS A 105 -12.22 9.69 -5.39
CA LYS A 105 -12.96 10.73 -6.11
C LYS A 105 -13.01 12.04 -5.31
N ARG A 106 -13.16 11.97 -3.98
CA ARG A 106 -13.12 13.15 -3.10
C ARG A 106 -11.74 13.81 -3.12
N LEU A 107 -10.66 13.02 -3.08
CA LEU A 107 -9.29 13.53 -3.20
C LEU A 107 -9.06 14.19 -4.58
N GLU A 108 -9.51 13.56 -5.67
CA GLU A 108 -9.41 14.11 -7.03
C GLU A 108 -10.16 15.43 -7.19
N ASN A 109 -11.36 15.55 -6.60
CA ASN A 109 -12.12 16.79 -6.62
C ASN A 109 -11.39 17.94 -5.90
N ILE A 110 -10.79 17.65 -4.73
CA ILE A 110 -9.98 18.65 -4.00
C ILE A 110 -8.72 18.99 -4.80
N LYS A 111 -8.12 18.01 -5.48
CA LYS A 111 -6.94 18.23 -6.34
C LYS A 111 -7.27 19.20 -7.45
N ALA A 112 -8.40 18.98 -8.15
CA ALA A 112 -8.86 19.88 -9.19
C ALA A 112 -9.07 21.30 -8.66
N MET A 113 -9.75 21.47 -7.52
CA MET A 113 -9.93 22.79 -6.90
C MET A 113 -8.60 23.49 -6.58
N ILE A 114 -7.63 22.79 -5.98
CA ILE A 114 -6.32 23.38 -5.65
C ILE A 114 -5.57 23.77 -6.93
N VAL A 115 -5.58 22.91 -7.95
CA VAL A 115 -4.94 23.20 -9.24
C VAL A 115 -5.60 24.43 -9.88
N ASP A 116 -6.92 24.53 -9.85
CA ASP A 116 -7.64 25.70 -10.36
C ASP A 116 -7.24 26.95 -9.55
N SER A 117 -7.17 26.89 -8.22
CA SER A 117 -6.70 28.00 -7.38
C SER A 117 -5.29 28.46 -7.74
N ILE A 118 -4.35 27.53 -7.96
CA ILE A 118 -2.96 27.86 -8.36
C ILE A 118 -2.93 28.68 -9.65
N HIS A 119 -3.82 28.41 -10.61
CA HIS A 119 -3.87 29.16 -11.88
C HIS A 119 -4.45 30.58 -11.73
N HIS A 120 -5.23 30.85 -10.68
CA HIS A 120 -5.89 32.14 -10.47
C HIS A 120 -5.16 33.05 -9.46
N THR A 121 -4.35 32.47 -8.59
CA THR A 121 -3.57 33.21 -7.60
C THR A 121 -2.38 33.92 -8.25
N GLN A 122 -2.20 35.21 -7.93
CA GLN A 122 -1.02 36.00 -8.31
C GLN A 122 -0.02 36.19 -7.16
N ASP A 123 -0.39 35.84 -5.94
CA ASP A 123 0.47 35.96 -4.76
C ASP A 123 1.40 34.74 -4.63
N ASP A 124 2.71 35.00 -4.66
CA ASP A 124 3.76 33.98 -4.57
C ASP A 124 3.63 33.11 -3.31
N MET A 125 3.19 33.70 -2.19
CA MET A 125 3.10 33.01 -0.91
C MET A 125 1.88 32.10 -0.86
N GLU A 126 0.74 32.55 -1.37
CA GLU A 126 -0.46 31.74 -1.55
C GLU A 126 -0.20 30.59 -2.53
N MET A 127 0.43 30.84 -3.69
CA MET A 127 0.85 29.78 -4.62
C MET A 127 1.70 28.72 -3.93
N ARG A 128 2.63 29.12 -3.07
CA ARG A 128 3.47 28.21 -2.30
C ARG A 128 2.65 27.37 -1.32
N CYS A 129 1.72 27.99 -0.59
CA CYS A 129 0.80 27.27 0.31
C CYS A 129 0.00 26.22 -0.46
N MET A 130 -0.57 26.60 -1.61
CA MET A 130 -1.32 25.70 -2.50
C MET A 130 -0.44 24.55 -3.04
N CYS A 131 0.82 24.82 -3.38
CA CYS A 131 1.76 23.78 -3.79
C CYS A 131 2.05 22.76 -2.67
N LYS A 132 2.20 23.21 -1.41
CA LYS A 132 2.37 22.29 -0.27
C LYS A 132 1.12 21.44 -0.06
N MET A 133 -0.07 22.04 -0.20
CA MET A 133 -1.35 21.32 -0.15
C MET A 133 -1.44 20.27 -1.27
N LEU A 134 -1.07 20.63 -2.49
CA LEU A 134 -1.05 19.72 -3.64
C LEU A 134 -0.11 18.53 -3.42
N GLY A 135 1.11 18.76 -2.94
CA GLY A 135 2.05 17.68 -2.62
C GLY A 135 1.53 16.76 -1.52
N THR A 136 0.88 17.31 -0.49
CA THR A 136 0.24 16.52 0.56
C THR A 136 -0.91 15.67 0.00
N LEU A 137 -1.70 16.22 -0.91
CA LEU A 137 -2.82 15.51 -1.51
C LEU A 137 -2.37 14.39 -2.44
N GLU A 138 -1.30 14.60 -3.22
CA GLU A 138 -0.70 13.56 -4.06
C GLU A 138 -0.15 12.40 -3.22
N LEU A 139 0.46 12.71 -2.07
CA LEU A 139 0.88 11.69 -1.11
C LEU A 139 -0.32 10.87 -0.59
N LEU A 140 -1.41 11.54 -0.21
CA LEU A 140 -2.63 10.87 0.26
C LEU A 140 -3.25 9.99 -0.84
N MET A 141 -3.28 10.45 -2.09
CA MET A 141 -3.73 9.65 -3.22
C MET A 141 -2.84 8.44 -3.45
N PHE A 142 -1.51 8.59 -3.32
CA PHE A 142 -0.57 7.47 -3.40
C PHE A 142 -0.87 6.40 -2.34
N TYR A 143 -1.04 6.79 -1.07
CA TYR A 143 -1.37 5.86 0.01
C TYR A 143 -2.75 5.21 -0.13
N HIS A 144 -3.74 5.94 -0.66
CA HIS A 144 -5.02 5.34 -1.04
C HIS A 144 -4.82 4.24 -2.07
N ASN A 145 -4.05 4.51 -3.14
CA ASN A 145 -3.76 3.53 -4.19
C ASN A 145 -2.95 2.33 -3.66
N LEU A 146 -2.09 2.53 -2.65
CA LEU A 146 -1.35 1.48 -1.97
C LEU A 146 -2.28 0.53 -1.17
N ILE A 147 -3.27 1.08 -0.47
CA ILE A 147 -4.30 0.28 0.21
C ILE A 147 -5.18 -0.41 -0.84
N LYS A 148 -5.54 0.32 -1.91
CA LYS A 148 -6.36 -0.21 -3.01
C LYS A 148 -5.68 -1.40 -3.66
N SER A 149 -4.39 -1.34 -3.99
CA SER A 149 -3.65 -2.47 -4.57
C SER A 149 -3.64 -3.71 -3.67
N THR A 150 -3.73 -3.51 -2.36
CA THR A 150 -3.79 -4.59 -1.37
C THR A 150 -5.20 -5.19 -1.24
N LEU A 151 -6.24 -4.36 -1.30
CA LEU A 151 -7.61 -4.76 -0.93
C LEU A 151 -8.62 -4.89 -2.06
N TRP A 152 -8.38 -4.30 -3.23
CA TRP A 152 -9.46 -4.03 -4.20
C TRP A 152 -10.24 -5.29 -4.59
N ARG A 153 -9.57 -6.46 -4.68
CA ARG A 153 -10.22 -7.75 -4.97
C ARG A 153 -11.31 -8.10 -3.96
N TYR A 154 -11.11 -7.74 -2.70
CA TYR A 154 -12.04 -8.03 -1.62
C TYR A 154 -13.15 -6.98 -1.51
N ILE A 155 -12.91 -5.77 -2.01
CA ILE A 155 -13.85 -4.65 -1.94
C ILE A 155 -14.79 -4.61 -3.16
N TYR A 156 -14.27 -4.90 -4.35
CA TYR A 156 -14.97 -4.67 -5.62
C TYR A 156 -15.66 -5.92 -6.17
N PHE A 157 -15.20 -7.14 -5.83
CA PHE A 157 -15.94 -8.35 -6.18
C PHE A 157 -17.04 -8.63 -5.14
N GLN A 158 -18.30 -8.30 -5.49
CA GLN A 158 -19.48 -8.37 -4.60
C GLN A 158 -19.89 -9.79 -4.15
N LYS A 159 -19.27 -10.86 -4.66
CA LYS A 159 -19.57 -12.22 -4.22
C LYS A 159 -18.83 -12.57 -2.91
N PRO A 160 -19.34 -13.52 -2.09
CA PRO A 160 -18.84 -13.85 -0.76
C PRO A 160 -17.55 -14.68 -0.83
N ILE A 161 -16.64 -14.30 -1.72
CA ILE A 161 -15.34 -14.92 -1.91
C ILE A 161 -14.50 -14.80 -0.62
N SER A 162 -14.77 -13.78 0.18
CA SER A 162 -14.22 -13.66 1.53
C SER A 162 -15.10 -12.74 2.38
N SER A 163 -15.13 -12.95 3.69
CA SER A 163 -15.67 -11.98 4.65
C SER A 163 -14.76 -10.76 4.85
N LEU A 164 -13.76 -10.56 3.98
CA LEU A 164 -12.79 -9.47 4.08
C LEU A 164 -13.37 -8.20 3.46
N CYS A 165 -13.00 -7.06 4.05
CA CYS A 165 -13.45 -5.73 3.68
C CYS A 165 -12.36 -4.73 4.06
N MET A 166 -12.54 -3.45 3.73
CA MET A 166 -11.76 -2.40 4.39
C MET A 166 -12.18 -2.33 5.87
N TYR A 167 -11.42 -2.94 6.77
CA TYR A 167 -11.71 -2.94 8.21
C TYR A 167 -10.82 -1.98 9.01
N ALA A 168 -9.92 -1.25 8.35
CA ALA A 168 -9.17 -0.16 8.99
C ALA A 168 -10.01 1.12 9.02
N GLY A 169 -11.09 1.10 9.80
CA GLY A 169 -12.00 2.23 9.93
C GLY A 169 -11.31 3.51 10.42
N SER A 170 -10.33 3.39 11.31
CA SER A 170 -9.55 4.53 11.80
C SER A 170 -8.80 5.28 10.68
N ILE A 171 -8.29 4.56 9.67
CA ILE A 171 -7.65 5.19 8.51
C ILE A 171 -8.67 6.04 7.74
N LEU A 172 -9.89 5.53 7.55
CA LEU A 172 -10.95 6.27 6.86
C LEU A 172 -11.37 7.52 7.64
N ASP A 173 -11.50 7.42 8.96
CA ASP A 173 -11.83 8.56 9.82
C ASP A 173 -10.74 9.64 9.80
N LEU A 174 -9.45 9.24 9.72
CA LEU A 174 -8.33 10.16 9.51
C LEU A 174 -8.42 10.86 8.15
N TYR A 175 -8.73 10.13 7.08
CA TYR A 175 -8.96 10.74 5.76
C TYR A 175 -10.12 11.74 5.80
N ASP A 176 -11.24 11.40 6.44
CA ASP A 176 -12.38 12.31 6.58
C ASP A 176 -12.02 13.58 7.34
N THR A 177 -11.23 13.46 8.40
CA THR A 177 -10.68 14.60 9.15
C THR A 177 -9.82 15.48 8.27
N VAL A 178 -8.86 14.90 7.54
CA VAL A 178 -7.94 15.64 6.67
C VAL A 178 -8.69 16.30 5.51
N LEU A 179 -9.62 15.59 4.87
CA LEU A 179 -10.46 16.16 3.79
C LEU A 179 -11.28 17.36 4.29
N ARG A 180 -11.77 17.33 5.53
CA ARG A 180 -12.42 18.48 6.14
C ARG A 180 -11.44 19.64 6.33
N GLN A 181 -10.25 19.38 6.86
CA GLN A 181 -9.20 20.39 7.05
C GLN A 181 -8.83 21.09 5.72
N PHE A 182 -8.74 20.35 4.61
CA PHE A 182 -8.52 20.96 3.28
C PHE A 182 -9.56 22.02 2.91
N VAL A 183 -10.82 21.85 3.33
CA VAL A 183 -11.93 22.74 2.98
C VAL A 183 -12.13 23.85 4.02
N THR A 184 -12.06 23.52 5.30
CA THR A 184 -12.41 24.45 6.38
C THR A 184 -11.22 25.16 6.98
N GLU A 185 -10.08 24.48 7.09
CA GLU A 185 -8.89 24.96 7.83
C GLU A 185 -7.60 24.61 7.08
N PRO A 186 -7.43 25.06 5.81
CA PRO A 186 -6.32 24.62 4.96
C PRO A 186 -4.95 24.97 5.54
N HIS A 187 -4.88 26.01 6.37
CA HIS A 187 -3.67 26.42 7.08
C HIS A 187 -3.09 25.31 7.97
N ILE A 188 -3.91 24.41 8.53
CA ILE A 188 -3.41 23.27 9.32
C ILE A 188 -2.57 22.31 8.44
N ILE A 189 -2.91 22.21 7.15
CA ILE A 189 -2.23 21.34 6.20
C ILE A 189 -0.89 21.94 5.76
N TYR A 190 -0.86 23.20 5.31
CA TYR A 190 0.35 23.79 4.75
C TYR A 190 1.25 24.51 5.77
N SER A 191 0.69 25.04 6.86
CA SER A 191 1.44 25.85 7.83
C SER A 191 2.66 25.12 8.40
N PRO A 192 2.60 23.84 8.80
CA PRO A 192 3.76 23.12 9.30
C PRO A 192 4.93 23.10 8.29
N GLY A 193 4.64 22.99 6.99
CA GLY A 193 5.63 23.05 5.92
C GLY A 193 6.17 24.47 5.71
N ILE A 194 5.29 25.45 5.66
CA ILE A 194 5.65 26.86 5.46
C ILE A 194 6.48 27.40 6.61
N VAL A 195 6.02 27.28 7.86
CA VAL A 195 6.72 27.81 9.05
C VAL A 195 8.14 27.27 9.14
N ARG A 196 8.36 25.99 8.81
CA ARG A 196 9.70 25.39 8.82
C ARG A 196 10.66 26.03 7.82
N ASP A 197 10.15 26.38 6.64
CA ASP A 197 10.95 27.03 5.62
C ASP A 197 11.41 28.45 6.04
N TYR A 198 10.70 29.09 6.98
CA TYR A 198 11.07 30.41 7.52
C TYR A 198 11.87 30.35 8.83
N VAL A 199 11.57 29.41 9.73
CA VAL A 199 12.12 29.39 11.10
C VAL A 199 13.54 28.78 11.19
N ARG A 200 13.98 27.94 10.24
CA ARG A 200 15.20 27.11 10.42
C ARG A 200 16.34 27.25 9.40
N PRO A 201 16.91 28.44 9.14
CA PRO A 201 18.24 28.48 8.54
C PRO A 201 19.40 28.23 9.54
N PHE A 202 19.22 28.36 10.87
CA PHE A 202 20.38 28.54 11.79
C PHE A 202 20.57 27.58 12.99
N GLN A 203 19.65 26.66 13.33
CA GLN A 203 19.69 26.00 14.67
C GLN A 203 19.47 24.48 14.75
N CYS A 204 19.69 23.70 13.69
CA CYS A 204 19.59 22.22 13.77
C CYS A 204 20.92 21.55 13.45
N TYR A 205 21.78 21.46 14.47
CA TYR A 205 23.14 20.89 14.43
C TYR A 205 23.21 19.38 14.74
N ASN A 206 22.08 18.65 14.72
CA ASN A 206 22.08 17.20 14.91
C ASN A 206 21.80 16.45 13.59
N PRO A 207 22.82 15.81 12.97
CA PRO A 207 22.71 15.12 11.67
C PRO A 207 21.76 13.92 11.67
N ILE A 208 21.52 13.30 12.82
CA ILE A 208 20.73 12.06 12.93
C ILE A 208 19.22 12.33 12.73
N ASP A 209 18.76 13.56 12.99
CA ASP A 209 17.36 13.96 12.82
C ASP A 209 16.98 14.36 11.38
N TYR A 210 17.94 14.39 10.46
CA TYR A 210 17.77 14.94 9.11
C TYR A 210 17.10 13.97 8.13
N GLN A 211 17.18 12.66 8.35
CA GLN A 211 16.89 11.67 7.30
C GLN A 211 15.40 11.52 6.91
N ARG A 212 14.48 12.25 7.57
CA ARG A 212 13.04 12.30 7.21
C ARG A 212 12.48 13.71 7.27
N PHE A 213 13.20 14.67 6.67
CA PHE A 213 12.89 16.10 6.78
C PHE A 213 11.52 16.48 6.21
N TRP A 214 11.18 16.01 5.00
CA TRP A 214 9.88 16.26 4.38
C TRP A 214 8.73 15.62 5.16
N PHE A 215 8.88 14.36 5.58
CA PHE A 215 7.88 13.67 6.41
C PHE A 215 7.59 14.43 7.70
N LYS A 216 8.62 14.99 8.36
CA LYS A 216 8.41 15.76 9.58
C LYS A 216 7.57 17.02 9.32
N ALA A 217 7.55 17.57 8.11
CA ALA A 217 6.80 18.78 7.75
C ALA A 217 5.30 18.56 7.48
N LEU A 218 4.84 17.31 7.45
CA LEU A 218 3.43 16.97 7.30
C LEU A 218 2.64 17.20 8.60
N SER A 219 1.32 17.41 8.49
CA SER A 219 0.43 17.39 9.65
C SER A 219 0.47 16.03 10.36
N LYS A 220 0.05 16.00 11.63
CA LYS A 220 0.08 14.78 12.44
C LYS A 220 -0.79 13.69 11.80
N GLU A 221 -1.96 14.07 11.33
CA GLU A 221 -2.97 13.21 10.73
C GLU A 221 -2.47 12.60 9.42
N VAL A 222 -1.79 13.37 8.57
CA VAL A 222 -1.22 12.86 7.31
C VAL A 222 -0.12 11.84 7.59
N LYS A 223 0.77 12.11 8.56
CA LYS A 223 1.80 11.14 8.98
C LYS A 223 1.17 9.84 9.47
N GLU A 224 0.11 9.95 10.26
CA GLU A 224 -0.61 8.80 10.81
C GLU A 224 -1.29 7.98 9.70
N ILE A 225 -1.86 8.63 8.68
CA ILE A 225 -2.35 7.95 7.49
C ILE A 225 -1.23 7.18 6.80
N CYS A 226 -0.07 7.82 6.59
CA CYS A 226 1.08 7.20 5.92
C CYS A 226 1.56 5.95 6.66
N SER A 227 1.81 6.06 7.99
CA SER A 227 2.28 4.94 8.81
C SER A 227 1.23 3.84 8.95
N SER A 228 -0.03 4.22 9.18
CA SER A 228 -1.13 3.26 9.35
C SER A 228 -1.43 2.53 8.04
N SER A 229 -1.30 3.18 6.89
CA SER A 229 -1.49 2.54 5.58
C SER A 229 -0.41 1.47 5.32
N LYS A 230 0.86 1.76 5.65
CA LYS A 230 1.97 0.79 5.58
C LYS A 230 1.70 -0.41 6.49
N ALA A 231 1.41 -0.14 7.76
CA ALA A 231 1.15 -1.16 8.76
C ALA A 231 -0.06 -2.02 8.38
N PHE A 232 -1.13 -1.39 7.90
CA PHE A 232 -2.34 -2.08 7.47
C PHE A 232 -2.08 -3.01 6.30
N ALA A 233 -1.35 -2.58 5.27
CA ALA A 233 -1.07 -3.44 4.12
C ALA A 233 -0.29 -4.70 4.51
N LEU A 234 0.70 -4.56 5.39
CA LEU A 234 1.50 -5.68 5.92
C LEU A 234 0.66 -6.61 6.81
N TYR A 235 -0.14 -6.01 7.70
CA TYR A 235 -1.04 -6.75 8.59
C TYR A 235 -2.09 -7.52 7.78
N PHE A 236 -2.68 -6.88 6.77
CA PHE A 236 -3.66 -7.51 5.91
C PHE A 236 -3.07 -8.72 5.19
N ASP A 237 -1.91 -8.56 4.56
CA ASP A 237 -1.26 -9.67 3.85
C ASP A 237 -0.93 -10.82 4.81
N ARG A 238 -0.40 -10.54 6.01
CA ARG A 238 0.01 -11.55 7.01
C ARG A 238 -1.17 -12.23 7.70
N VAL A 239 -2.15 -11.46 8.17
CA VAL A 239 -3.18 -11.96 9.11
C VAL A 239 -4.49 -12.23 8.40
N SER A 240 -4.83 -11.48 7.34
CA SER A 240 -6.12 -11.62 6.66
C SER A 240 -6.03 -12.46 5.40
N GLU A 241 -5.08 -12.15 4.52
CA GLU A 241 -4.97 -12.83 3.23
C GLU A 241 -4.28 -14.18 3.36
N MET A 242 -3.13 -14.26 4.06
CA MET A 242 -2.35 -15.51 4.15
C MET A 242 -3.17 -16.74 4.57
N PRO A 243 -4.07 -16.69 5.58
CA PRO A 243 -4.87 -17.87 5.96
C PRO A 243 -5.91 -18.30 4.93
N VAL A 244 -6.37 -17.39 4.06
CA VAL A 244 -7.35 -17.68 2.99
C VAL A 244 -6.68 -17.90 1.63
N ASN A 245 -5.38 -17.59 1.52
CA ASN A 245 -4.59 -17.72 0.31
C ASN A 245 -4.11 -19.16 0.14
N THR A 246 -5.04 -20.07 -0.16
CA THR A 246 -4.75 -21.49 -0.41
C THR A 246 -4.19 -21.72 -1.81
N ASN A 247 -4.37 -20.79 -2.74
CA ASN A 247 -3.92 -20.89 -4.13
C ASN A 247 -3.61 -19.50 -4.71
N SER A 248 -2.75 -19.43 -5.74
CA SER A 248 -2.36 -18.18 -6.43
C SER A 248 -3.51 -17.35 -7.01
N LEU A 249 -4.71 -17.94 -7.17
CA LEU A 249 -5.92 -17.25 -7.61
C LEU A 249 -6.50 -16.29 -6.57
N CYS A 250 -6.12 -16.40 -5.29
CA CYS A 250 -6.65 -15.56 -4.22
C CYS A 250 -6.06 -14.14 -4.27
N SER A 251 -4.73 -14.01 -4.39
CA SER A 251 -4.07 -12.70 -4.52
C SER A 251 -3.97 -12.22 -5.98
N GLY A 252 -4.06 -13.12 -6.96
CA GLY A 252 -4.13 -12.82 -8.39
C GLY A 252 -2.95 -11.97 -8.90
N CYS A 253 -3.25 -10.89 -9.63
CA CYS A 253 -2.27 -9.96 -10.21
C CYS A 253 -1.81 -8.86 -9.23
N LYS A 254 -1.79 -9.10 -7.91
CA LYS A 254 -1.45 -8.07 -6.91
C LYS A 254 -0.11 -7.37 -7.18
N ILE A 255 0.89 -8.07 -7.74
CA ILE A 255 2.17 -7.47 -8.15
C ILE A 255 1.96 -6.31 -9.12
N LEU A 256 1.13 -6.48 -10.15
CA LEU A 256 0.83 -5.40 -11.09
C LEU A 256 0.07 -4.28 -10.42
N ASP A 257 -0.86 -4.58 -9.51
CA ASP A 257 -1.59 -3.56 -8.77
C ASP A 257 -0.65 -2.72 -7.86
N ILE A 258 0.38 -3.34 -7.28
CA ILE A 258 1.42 -2.66 -6.50
C ILE A 258 2.28 -1.79 -7.43
N LEU A 259 2.77 -2.33 -8.55
CA LEU A 259 3.57 -1.57 -9.52
C LEU A 259 2.80 -0.39 -10.11
N ASP A 260 1.52 -0.59 -10.43
CA ASP A 260 0.63 0.43 -10.96
C ASP A 260 0.34 1.56 -9.96
N SER A 261 0.64 1.37 -8.68
CA SER A 261 0.52 2.43 -7.66
C SER A 261 1.75 3.35 -7.57
N ALA A 262 2.87 2.97 -8.20
CA ALA A 262 4.10 3.77 -8.17
C ALA A 262 3.94 5.10 -8.90
N THR A 263 4.58 6.15 -8.37
CA THR A 263 4.65 7.47 -9.02
C THR A 263 5.96 7.63 -9.77
N ASP A 264 5.92 8.33 -10.91
CA ASP A 264 7.09 8.65 -11.75
C ASP A 264 7.88 7.41 -12.26
N VAL A 265 7.15 6.35 -12.55
CA VAL A 265 7.67 5.12 -13.15
C VAL A 265 7.26 5.09 -14.63
N THR A 266 8.21 4.76 -15.50
CA THR A 266 7.91 4.61 -16.93
C THR A 266 7.26 3.25 -17.15
N ARG A 267 5.95 3.26 -17.43
CA ARG A 267 5.17 2.05 -17.72
C ARG A 267 4.93 1.91 -19.22
N THR A 268 5.48 0.86 -19.82
CA THR A 268 5.33 0.56 -21.26
C THR A 268 4.53 -0.73 -21.45
N VAL A 269 3.40 -0.65 -22.17
CA VAL A 269 2.61 -1.84 -22.53
C VAL A 269 3.16 -2.40 -23.83
N ILE A 270 3.82 -3.55 -23.75
CA ILE A 270 4.40 -4.23 -24.92
C ILE A 270 3.29 -4.93 -25.71
N SER A 271 2.40 -5.64 -25.01
CA SER A 271 1.25 -6.26 -25.64
C SER A 271 0.09 -6.41 -24.66
N GLN A 272 -1.12 -6.19 -25.14
CA GLN A 272 -2.35 -6.45 -24.38
C GLN A 272 -3.37 -7.07 -25.33
N LYS A 273 -3.75 -8.32 -25.06
CA LYS A 273 -4.73 -9.05 -25.87
C LYS A 273 -5.79 -9.65 -24.94
N LEU A 274 -7.05 -9.43 -25.29
CA LEU A 274 -8.16 -10.13 -24.65
C LEU A 274 -8.68 -11.19 -25.61
N MET A 275 -8.52 -12.46 -25.23
CA MET A 275 -9.00 -13.62 -25.98
C MET A 275 -10.15 -14.25 -25.21
N GLY A 276 -11.38 -13.84 -25.55
CA GLY A 276 -12.58 -14.24 -24.81
C GLY A 276 -12.52 -13.79 -23.35
N ASN A 277 -12.45 -14.75 -22.42
CA ASN A 277 -12.34 -14.47 -20.98
C ASN A 277 -10.89 -14.44 -20.46
N THR A 278 -9.88 -14.53 -21.34
CA THR A 278 -8.46 -14.59 -20.96
C THR A 278 -7.75 -13.31 -21.37
N LEU A 279 -7.13 -12.65 -20.41
CA LEU A 279 -6.19 -11.55 -20.60
C LEU A 279 -4.79 -12.12 -20.78
N VAL A 280 -4.11 -11.68 -21.84
CA VAL A 280 -2.67 -11.83 -22.04
C VAL A 280 -2.07 -10.43 -22.05
N LEU A 281 -1.19 -10.14 -21.11
CA LEU A 281 -0.56 -8.84 -20.91
C LEU A 281 0.95 -9.01 -20.82
N LYS A 282 1.69 -8.19 -21.55
CA LYS A 282 3.13 -7.97 -21.36
C LYS A 282 3.36 -6.49 -21.12
N VAL A 283 3.95 -6.15 -19.99
CA VAL A 283 4.19 -4.77 -19.56
C VAL A 283 5.56 -4.67 -18.92
N LYS A 284 6.26 -3.56 -19.17
CA LYS A 284 7.57 -3.25 -18.58
C LYS A 284 7.47 -1.96 -17.76
N TYR A 285 8.07 -1.98 -16.57
CA TYR A 285 8.16 -0.84 -15.66
C TYR A 285 9.63 -0.50 -15.46
N TYR A 286 9.97 0.77 -15.57
CA TYR A 286 11.32 1.25 -15.33
C TYR A 286 11.35 2.22 -14.15
N PHE A 287 12.14 1.86 -13.13
CA PHE A 287 12.38 2.65 -11.93
C PHE A 287 13.79 3.22 -11.96
N THR A 288 13.90 4.55 -11.94
CA THR A 288 15.19 5.24 -11.81
C THR A 288 15.78 5.05 -10.42
N ASN A 289 17.12 5.00 -10.35
CA ASN A 289 17.93 4.95 -9.13
C ASN A 289 17.49 3.86 -8.14
N SER A 290 17.00 2.74 -8.68
CA SER A 290 16.42 1.64 -7.92
C SER A 290 17.12 0.34 -8.30
N TRP A 291 17.17 -0.62 -7.37
CA TRP A 291 17.75 -1.92 -7.61
C TRP A 291 16.97 -3.03 -6.92
N PHE A 292 17.00 -4.22 -7.53
CA PHE A 292 16.44 -5.44 -6.98
C PHE A 292 17.28 -6.63 -7.43
N VAL A 293 18.05 -7.18 -6.49
CA VAL A 293 18.98 -8.28 -6.75
C VAL A 293 18.59 -9.45 -5.86
N ALA A 294 18.71 -10.66 -6.41
CA ALA A 294 18.58 -11.89 -5.67
C ALA A 294 19.70 -12.87 -6.04
N PHE A 295 20.24 -13.57 -5.05
CA PHE A 295 21.26 -14.60 -5.24
C PHE A 295 20.99 -15.80 -4.33
N ASP A 296 21.52 -16.95 -4.72
CA ASP A 296 21.23 -18.22 -4.04
C ASP A 296 22.06 -18.36 -2.75
N ILE A 297 21.44 -18.92 -1.70
CA ILE A 297 22.06 -19.22 -0.41
C ILE A 297 22.07 -20.74 -0.21
N PRO A 298 23.16 -21.34 0.32
CA PRO A 298 23.27 -22.78 0.52
C PRO A 298 22.37 -23.37 1.62
N GLU A 299 21.76 -22.56 2.50
CA GLU A 299 20.98 -23.06 3.64
C GLU A 299 19.49 -23.20 3.35
N GLU A 300 18.95 -24.36 3.72
CA GLU A 300 17.59 -24.79 3.43
C GLU A 300 16.65 -24.48 4.62
N LYS A 301 15.73 -23.54 4.41
CA LYS A 301 14.46 -23.50 5.15
C LYS A 301 13.35 -23.44 4.13
N SER A 302 12.75 -24.60 3.83
CA SER A 302 11.57 -24.68 2.96
C SER A 302 10.45 -23.82 3.57
N LYS A 303 10.17 -22.67 2.97
CA LYS A 303 9.05 -21.82 3.38
C LYS A 303 7.79 -22.25 2.64
N LEU A 304 6.63 -22.00 3.26
CA LEU A 304 5.36 -22.18 2.56
C LEU A 304 5.28 -21.20 1.39
N TRP A 305 4.85 -21.65 0.22
CA TRP A 305 4.76 -20.82 -1.00
C TRP A 305 3.96 -19.51 -0.79
N ASN A 306 2.94 -19.54 0.07
CA ASN A 306 2.11 -18.37 0.38
C ASN A 306 2.88 -17.33 1.21
N GLU A 307 3.83 -17.78 2.03
CA GLU A 307 4.75 -16.92 2.73
C GLU A 307 5.79 -16.32 1.78
N GLU A 308 6.34 -17.10 0.85
CA GLU A 308 7.25 -16.59 -0.17
C GLU A 308 6.58 -15.49 -1.01
N GLN A 309 5.35 -15.75 -1.45
CA GLN A 309 4.53 -14.78 -2.17
C GLN A 309 4.27 -13.52 -1.34
N ARG A 310 3.90 -13.67 -0.06
CA ARG A 310 3.68 -12.55 0.87
C ARG A 310 4.93 -11.69 1.01
N VAL A 311 6.09 -12.31 1.19
CA VAL A 311 7.35 -11.59 1.36
C VAL A 311 7.73 -10.89 0.06
N MET A 312 7.48 -11.49 -1.10
CA MET A 312 7.67 -10.83 -2.40
C MET A 312 6.81 -9.56 -2.52
N TYR A 313 5.52 -9.63 -2.16
CA TYR A 313 4.63 -8.46 -2.14
C TYR A 313 5.14 -7.37 -1.19
N MET A 314 5.61 -7.77 -0.02
CA MET A 314 6.18 -6.86 0.98
C MET A 314 7.42 -6.12 0.44
N ARG A 315 8.37 -6.83 -0.18
CA ARG A 315 9.59 -6.23 -0.75
C ARG A 315 9.26 -5.27 -1.89
N LEU A 316 8.42 -5.71 -2.83
CA LEU A 316 8.00 -4.88 -3.95
C LEU A 316 7.29 -3.61 -3.48
N ARG A 317 6.42 -3.73 -2.47
CA ARG A 317 5.73 -2.60 -1.86
C ARG A 317 6.71 -1.61 -1.23
N ARG A 318 7.76 -2.09 -0.54
CA ARG A 318 8.80 -1.23 0.04
C ARG A 318 9.54 -0.42 -1.01
N ILE A 319 9.88 -1.03 -2.15
CA ILE A 319 10.53 -0.31 -3.27
C ILE A 319 9.59 0.75 -3.84
N VAL A 320 8.36 0.36 -4.17
CA VAL A 320 7.35 1.28 -4.73
C VAL A 320 7.11 2.47 -3.80
N VAL A 321 6.98 2.22 -2.49
CA VAL A 321 6.82 3.24 -1.47
C VAL A 321 8.04 4.16 -1.39
N SER A 322 9.24 3.60 -1.21
CA SER A 322 10.45 4.42 -1.03
C SER A 322 10.75 5.24 -2.29
N HIS A 323 10.59 4.65 -3.47
CA HIS A 323 10.71 5.36 -4.75
C HIS A 323 9.70 6.50 -4.84
N SER A 324 8.41 6.19 -4.63
CA SER A 324 7.36 7.19 -4.80
C SER A 324 7.50 8.35 -3.78
N GLU A 325 7.88 8.06 -2.53
CA GLU A 325 8.12 9.09 -1.51
C GLU A 325 9.28 10.02 -1.88
N MET A 326 10.42 9.46 -2.30
CA MET A 326 11.59 10.24 -2.73
C MET A 326 11.26 11.10 -3.95
N THR A 327 10.54 10.55 -4.92
CA THR A 327 10.18 11.26 -6.13
C THR A 327 9.13 12.34 -5.87
N MET A 328 8.14 12.10 -5.00
CA MET A 328 7.17 13.12 -4.61
C MET A 328 7.82 14.29 -3.85
N GLU A 329 8.78 14.02 -2.96
CA GLU A 329 9.57 15.07 -2.30
C GLU A 329 10.35 15.91 -3.34
N TYR A 330 10.95 15.25 -4.33
CA TYR A 330 11.68 15.94 -5.39
C TYR A 330 10.78 16.74 -6.33
N ASN A 331 9.62 16.20 -6.71
CA ASN A 331 8.63 16.90 -7.52
C ASN A 331 8.08 18.13 -6.78
N GLN A 332 7.89 18.03 -5.46
CA GLN A 332 7.53 19.17 -4.64
C GLN A 332 8.62 20.26 -4.66
N TYR A 333 9.88 19.88 -4.50
CA TYR A 333 11.01 20.80 -4.60
C TYR A 333 11.07 21.49 -5.97
N LYS A 334 10.93 20.73 -7.07
CA LYS A 334 10.91 21.26 -8.44
C LYS A 334 9.81 22.30 -8.64
N ARG A 335 8.58 22.01 -8.17
CA ARG A 335 7.45 22.95 -8.25
C ARG A 335 7.74 24.24 -7.50
N GLU A 336 8.25 24.16 -6.27
CA GLU A 336 8.59 25.35 -5.49
C GLU A 336 9.72 26.17 -6.12
N ALA A 337 10.72 25.49 -6.70
CA ALA A 337 11.82 26.16 -7.39
C ALA A 337 11.36 26.91 -8.65
N MET A 338 10.40 26.37 -9.40
CA MET A 338 9.85 27.00 -10.62
C MET A 338 9.04 28.27 -10.33
N ILE A 339 8.44 28.38 -9.15
CA ILE A 339 7.54 29.49 -8.81
C ILE A 339 8.29 30.82 -8.59
N ARG A 340 9.61 30.82 -8.37
CA ARG A 340 10.36 32.06 -8.03
C ARG A 340 11.13 32.64 -9.22
N ALA A 341 10.76 33.86 -9.62
CA ALA A 341 11.46 34.64 -10.64
C ALA A 341 12.87 35.12 -10.20
N LYS A 342 13.15 35.20 -8.89
CA LYS A 342 14.48 35.53 -8.33
C LYS A 342 14.84 34.59 -7.17
N PRO A 343 15.79 33.65 -7.35
CA PRO A 343 16.17 32.68 -6.33
C PRO A 343 17.14 33.30 -5.31
N THR A 344 16.73 34.34 -4.60
CA THR A 344 17.50 34.84 -3.45
C THR A 344 17.23 33.92 -2.26
N SER A 345 17.90 32.76 -2.26
CA SER A 345 18.18 31.86 -1.12
C SER A 345 17.01 31.47 -0.19
N ARG A 346 16.56 30.20 -0.23
CA ARG A 346 16.04 29.40 0.93
C ARG A 346 15.23 28.14 0.58
N ILE A 347 14.94 27.83 -0.69
CA ILE A 347 14.29 26.54 -1.01
C ILE A 347 15.35 25.45 -0.92
N ARG A 348 15.20 24.59 0.08
CA ARG A 348 16.16 23.54 0.39
C ARG A 348 15.97 22.37 -0.58
N LYS A 349 17.05 21.97 -1.27
CA LYS A 349 17.09 20.71 -2.02
C LYS A 349 16.74 19.53 -1.09
N PRO A 350 16.03 18.50 -1.58
CA PRO A 350 15.82 17.28 -0.82
C PRO A 350 17.15 16.71 -0.35
N ILE A 351 17.15 16.12 0.83
CA ILE A 351 18.36 15.56 1.43
C ILE A 351 18.73 14.30 0.66
N ASN A 352 20.03 14.07 0.45
CA ASN A 352 20.54 12.82 -0.12
C ASN A 352 20.05 11.66 0.75
N SER A 353 19.18 10.82 0.17
CA SER A 353 18.50 9.76 0.88
C SER A 353 18.63 8.45 0.12
N VAL A 354 18.88 7.39 0.89
CA VAL A 354 19.00 6.02 0.38
C VAL A 354 18.14 5.13 1.26
N TYR A 355 17.32 4.30 0.64
CA TYR A 355 16.58 3.23 1.28
C TYR A 355 17.15 1.90 0.81
N THR A 356 17.54 1.05 1.76
CA THR A 356 18.05 -0.29 1.49
C THR A 356 17.26 -1.31 2.31
N GLY A 357 16.89 -2.42 1.69
CA GLY A 357 16.27 -3.56 2.34
C GLY A 357 16.96 -4.85 1.94
N TYR A 358 17.03 -5.79 2.87
CA TYR A 358 17.59 -7.11 2.64
C TYR A 358 16.76 -8.20 3.35
N GLY A 359 17.07 -9.46 3.07
CA GLY A 359 16.57 -10.60 3.82
C GLY A 359 16.29 -11.83 2.97
N GLU A 360 16.01 -12.94 3.65
CA GLU A 360 16.01 -14.28 3.06
C GLU A 360 14.60 -14.85 2.85
N VAL A 361 14.38 -15.48 1.69
CA VAL A 361 13.17 -16.27 1.40
C VAL A 361 13.55 -17.52 0.65
N GLY A 362 13.27 -18.69 1.24
CA GLY A 362 13.69 -19.97 0.69
C GLY A 362 15.20 -19.98 0.51
N GLU A 363 15.64 -20.38 -0.68
CA GLU A 363 17.04 -20.49 -1.07
C GLU A 363 17.64 -19.17 -1.59
N LYS A 364 16.95 -18.04 -1.40
CA LYS A 364 17.36 -16.75 -1.99
C LYS A 364 17.55 -15.65 -0.96
N PHE A 365 18.70 -14.99 -1.06
CA PHE A 365 18.95 -13.70 -0.43
C PHE A 365 18.48 -12.60 -1.36
N PHE A 366 17.83 -11.58 -0.81
CA PHE A 366 17.40 -10.42 -1.56
C PHE A 366 18.10 -9.17 -1.05
N TYR A 367 18.56 -8.33 -1.98
CA TYR A 367 19.09 -7.01 -1.72
C TYR A 367 18.42 -6.01 -2.66
N TYR A 368 17.71 -5.04 -2.12
CA TYR A 368 16.91 -4.11 -2.91
C TYR A 368 16.91 -2.72 -2.28
N GLY A 369 16.62 -1.70 -3.07
CA GLY A 369 16.62 -0.35 -2.55
C GLY A 369 16.38 0.70 -3.60
N VAL A 370 16.39 1.94 -3.14
CA VAL A 370 16.19 3.14 -3.94
C VAL A 370 17.06 4.24 -3.36
N MET A 371 17.65 5.07 -4.22
CA MET A 371 18.29 6.32 -3.83
C MET A 371 17.69 7.47 -4.61
N ASN A 372 17.62 8.66 -3.99
CA ASN A 372 17.22 9.83 -4.73
C ASN A 372 18.37 10.37 -5.59
N GLU A 373 18.04 11.28 -6.51
CA GLU A 373 19.01 11.86 -7.45
C GLU A 373 20.21 12.47 -6.72
N GLY A 374 20.00 13.27 -5.68
CA GLY A 374 21.11 13.86 -4.92
C GLY A 374 22.06 12.83 -4.28
N ALA A 375 21.54 11.72 -3.77
CA ALA A 375 22.37 10.64 -3.25
C ALA A 375 23.08 9.85 -4.34
N TYR A 376 22.46 9.70 -5.52
CA TYR A 376 23.08 9.10 -6.69
C TYR A 376 24.28 9.93 -7.16
N LEU A 377 24.07 11.22 -7.40
CA LEU A 377 25.14 12.14 -7.84
C LEU A 377 26.28 12.14 -6.82
N ASN A 378 25.98 12.30 -5.53
CA ASN A 378 27.02 12.30 -4.48
C ASN A 378 27.79 10.96 -4.35
N LYS A 379 27.23 9.85 -4.82
CA LYS A 379 27.88 8.53 -4.74
C LYS A 379 28.66 8.19 -6.01
N PHE A 380 28.19 8.63 -7.17
CA PHE A 380 28.67 8.18 -8.46
C PHE A 380 29.22 9.30 -9.37
N GLU A 381 28.84 10.56 -9.15
CA GLU A 381 29.53 11.70 -9.73
C GLU A 381 30.69 12.08 -8.82
N VAL A 382 31.90 11.69 -9.23
CA VAL A 382 33.14 12.11 -8.60
C VAL A 382 33.37 13.58 -8.96
N GLU A 383 33.36 14.49 -7.97
CA GLU A 383 33.61 15.93 -8.21
C GLU A 383 35.06 16.24 -8.64
N ASP A 384 35.98 15.26 -8.59
CA ASP A 384 37.41 15.45 -8.90
C ASP A 384 37.95 14.40 -9.89
N VAL A 385 37.45 14.39 -11.13
CA VAL A 385 38.35 14.02 -12.24
C VAL A 385 39.04 15.31 -12.66
N GLU A 386 40.06 15.69 -11.88
CA GLU A 386 41.11 16.57 -12.38
C GLU A 386 41.55 16.04 -13.74
N GLN A 387 41.79 16.95 -14.68
CA GLN A 387 42.11 16.77 -16.10
C GLN A 387 43.33 15.84 -16.34
N GLY A 388 43.20 14.56 -16.00
CA GLY A 388 44.13 13.51 -16.29
C GLY A 388 43.81 12.94 -17.67
N ASN A 389 44.62 13.29 -18.66
CA ASN A 389 44.64 12.62 -19.95
C ASN A 389 44.77 11.09 -19.75
N GLY A 390 43.72 10.34 -20.05
CA GLY A 390 43.72 8.88 -20.03
C GLY A 390 42.33 8.34 -20.35
N ASP A 391 42.21 7.64 -21.47
CA ASP A 391 40.99 7.21 -22.18
C ASP A 391 40.04 6.23 -21.44
N ASP A 392 40.11 6.12 -20.12
CA ASP A 392 39.19 5.28 -19.34
C ASP A 392 38.13 6.14 -18.64
N VAL A 393 37.22 6.71 -19.43
CA VAL A 393 35.96 7.27 -18.93
C VAL A 393 35.17 6.11 -18.35
N TYR A 394 35.27 5.89 -17.04
CA TYR A 394 34.39 4.96 -16.34
C TYR A 394 32.95 5.45 -16.53
N ASP A 395 32.19 4.76 -17.37
CA ASP A 395 30.75 4.98 -17.54
C ASP A 395 30.09 4.90 -16.16
N VAL A 396 29.61 6.05 -15.68
CA VAL A 396 28.90 6.16 -14.41
C VAL A 396 27.77 5.13 -14.41
N PRO A 397 27.72 4.18 -13.46
CA PRO A 397 26.79 3.06 -13.54
C PRO A 397 25.35 3.58 -13.44
N PHE A 398 24.63 3.49 -14.57
CA PHE A 398 23.23 3.88 -14.64
C PHE A 398 22.38 2.95 -13.78
N LEU A 399 22.05 3.43 -12.57
CA LEU A 399 21.28 2.65 -11.61
C LEU A 399 19.80 2.67 -12.01
N GLY A 400 19.38 1.65 -12.75
CA GLY A 400 18.00 1.46 -13.20
C GLY A 400 17.50 0.06 -12.89
N LEU A 401 16.23 -0.03 -12.49
CA LEU A 401 15.53 -1.30 -12.29
C LEU A 401 14.43 -1.45 -13.32
N ASP A 402 14.60 -2.43 -14.19
CA ASP A 402 13.61 -2.89 -15.15
C ASP A 402 12.80 -4.06 -14.58
N ILE A 403 11.48 -3.94 -14.57
CA ILE A 403 10.56 -4.99 -14.14
C ILE A 403 9.63 -5.32 -15.30
N SER A 404 9.85 -6.48 -15.91
CA SER A 404 9.01 -7.00 -16.99
C SER A 404 8.03 -8.02 -16.44
N VAL A 405 6.74 -7.82 -16.72
CA VAL A 405 5.68 -8.73 -16.27
C VAL A 405 4.96 -9.32 -17.48
N GLU A 406 4.99 -10.64 -17.56
CA GLU A 406 4.14 -11.42 -18.48
C GLU A 406 3.01 -12.07 -17.68
N LEU A 407 1.78 -11.72 -18.01
CA LEU A 407 0.58 -12.18 -17.34
C LEU A 407 -0.34 -12.88 -18.34
N ARG A 408 -0.78 -14.07 -17.96
CA ARG A 408 -1.93 -14.75 -18.56
C ARG A 408 -2.91 -15.05 -17.44
N CYS A 409 -4.09 -14.43 -17.47
CA CYS A 409 -5.10 -14.68 -16.45
C CYS A 409 -6.53 -14.57 -16.99
N PRO A 410 -7.52 -15.17 -16.31
CA PRO A 410 -8.91 -14.83 -16.53
C PRO A 410 -9.18 -13.35 -16.24
N ILE A 411 -10.14 -12.72 -16.93
CA ILE A 411 -10.49 -11.31 -16.72
C ILE A 411 -10.91 -11.02 -15.27
N GLN A 412 -11.51 -12.01 -14.57
CA GLN A 412 -11.88 -11.89 -13.16
C GLN A 412 -10.68 -11.72 -12.24
N LEU A 413 -9.49 -12.08 -12.70
CA LEU A 413 -8.24 -11.94 -11.95
C LEU A 413 -7.36 -10.80 -12.45
N ALA A 414 -7.74 -10.10 -13.52
CA ALA A 414 -6.96 -9.03 -14.12
C ALA A 414 -6.62 -7.90 -13.13
N PRO A 415 -5.58 -7.09 -13.41
CA PRO A 415 -5.27 -5.89 -12.63
C PRO A 415 -6.44 -4.91 -12.53
N CYS A 416 -6.50 -4.17 -11.42
CA CYS A 416 -7.61 -3.26 -11.11
C CYS A 416 -7.84 -2.23 -12.22
N LYS A 417 -6.78 -1.57 -12.71
CA LYS A 417 -6.86 -0.56 -13.77
C LYS A 417 -7.46 -1.10 -15.06
N ILE A 418 -7.15 -2.35 -15.41
CA ILE A 418 -7.69 -3.00 -16.61
C ILE A 418 -9.18 -3.27 -16.41
N ILE A 419 -9.58 -3.80 -15.26
CA ILE A 419 -11.00 -4.05 -14.97
C ILE A 419 -11.80 -2.76 -14.99
N GLU A 420 -11.29 -1.68 -14.37
CA GLU A 420 -11.96 -0.37 -14.37
C GLU A 420 -12.12 0.20 -15.78
N SER A 421 -11.11 0.04 -16.65
CA SER A 421 -11.22 0.40 -18.06
C SER A 421 -12.28 -0.45 -18.77
N TYR A 422 -12.30 -1.76 -18.55
CA TYR A 422 -13.28 -2.66 -19.16
C TYR A 422 -14.71 -2.39 -18.71
N GLU A 423 -14.94 -2.12 -17.42
CA GLU A 423 -16.28 -1.80 -16.89
C GLU A 423 -16.86 -0.52 -17.51
N LYS A 424 -16.02 0.49 -17.78
CA LYS A 424 -16.45 1.72 -18.46
C LYS A 424 -16.98 1.43 -19.87
N HIS A 425 -16.42 0.45 -20.56
CA HIS A 425 -16.78 0.12 -21.95
C HIS A 425 -17.86 -0.98 -22.04
N ASN A 426 -18.10 -1.76 -20.98
CA ASN A 426 -19.03 -2.89 -20.98
C ASN A 426 -19.85 -2.95 -19.69
N GLN A 427 -21.00 -2.29 -19.65
CA GLN A 427 -21.87 -2.22 -18.47
C GLN A 427 -22.42 -3.59 -18.02
N ASN A 428 -22.57 -4.56 -18.93
CA ASN A 428 -23.12 -5.90 -18.64
C ASN A 428 -22.10 -6.90 -18.07
N LEU A 429 -20.82 -6.52 -17.93
CA LEU A 429 -19.75 -7.46 -17.59
C LEU A 429 -19.71 -7.86 -16.11
N ARG A 430 -20.26 -7.01 -15.22
CA ARG A 430 -20.34 -7.32 -13.79
C ARG A 430 -21.09 -8.63 -13.57
N ASP A 431 -22.17 -8.86 -14.29
CA ASP A 431 -22.98 -10.07 -14.17
C ASP A 431 -22.24 -11.31 -14.70
N THR A 432 -21.39 -11.15 -15.73
CA THR A 432 -20.58 -12.25 -16.29
C THR A 432 -19.38 -12.62 -15.42
N ILE A 433 -18.68 -11.63 -14.84
CA ILE A 433 -17.60 -11.88 -13.86
C ILE A 433 -18.18 -12.53 -12.60
N VAL A 434 -19.33 -12.05 -12.16
CA VAL A 434 -20.00 -12.53 -10.95
C VAL A 434 -20.54 -13.96 -11.16
N SER A 435 -21.13 -14.31 -12.31
CA SER A 435 -21.81 -15.60 -12.50
C SER A 435 -20.90 -16.82 -12.73
N SER A 436 -19.64 -16.65 -13.16
CA SER A 436 -18.79 -17.81 -13.53
C SER A 436 -18.21 -18.55 -12.31
N PRO A 437 -18.47 -19.87 -12.14
CA PRO A 437 -17.93 -20.65 -11.03
C PRO A 437 -16.42 -20.87 -11.18
N ARG A 438 -15.66 -20.58 -10.10
CA ARG A 438 -14.20 -20.75 -9.99
C ARG A 438 -13.65 -22.10 -10.47
N LYS A 439 -14.47 -23.15 -10.46
CA LYS A 439 -14.08 -24.49 -10.96
C LYS A 439 -13.65 -24.48 -12.43
N ARG A 440 -14.08 -23.51 -13.25
CA ARG A 440 -13.65 -23.34 -14.66
C ARG A 440 -12.37 -22.54 -14.87
N LEU A 441 -11.76 -21.98 -13.81
CA LEU A 441 -10.57 -21.11 -13.91
C LEU A 441 -9.24 -21.86 -13.72
N LYS A 442 -9.28 -23.19 -13.55
CA LYS A 442 -8.09 -24.02 -13.29
C LYS A 442 -7.14 -23.99 -14.49
N GLY A 443 -5.86 -23.68 -14.23
CA GLY A 443 -4.78 -23.71 -15.24
C GLY A 443 -4.69 -22.48 -16.15
N LEU A 444 -5.47 -21.43 -15.89
CA LEU A 444 -5.49 -20.21 -16.73
C LEU A 444 -4.73 -19.03 -16.13
N PHE A 445 -4.13 -19.18 -14.94
CA PHE A 445 -3.34 -18.13 -14.29
C PHE A 445 -1.86 -18.48 -14.29
N GLU A 446 -1.08 -17.65 -14.97
CA GLU A 446 0.38 -17.68 -15.04
C GLU A 446 0.89 -16.25 -15.03
N MET A 447 1.86 -15.96 -14.16
CA MET A 447 2.52 -14.67 -14.10
C MET A 447 4.03 -14.89 -13.97
N LYS A 448 4.79 -14.33 -14.90
CA LYS A 448 6.24 -14.28 -14.88
C LYS A 448 6.65 -12.84 -14.64
N VAL A 449 7.56 -12.62 -13.70
CA VAL A 449 8.11 -11.30 -13.36
C VAL A 449 9.62 -11.39 -13.46
N ASP A 450 10.18 -10.72 -14.45
CA ASP A 450 11.62 -10.62 -14.64
C ASP A 450 12.09 -9.27 -14.10
N PHE A 451 13.03 -9.30 -13.15
CA PHE A 451 13.72 -8.15 -12.59
C PHE A 451 15.11 -8.07 -13.21
N GLU A 452 15.42 -6.95 -13.85
CA GLU A 452 16.69 -6.70 -14.52
C GLU A 452 17.32 -5.42 -13.95
N CYS A 453 18.55 -5.53 -13.47
CA CYS A 453 19.31 -4.47 -12.83
C CYS A 453 20.76 -4.55 -13.32
N LEU A 454 21.03 -3.94 -14.49
CA LEU A 454 22.34 -4.01 -15.14
C LEU A 454 23.47 -3.46 -14.25
N ALA A 455 23.19 -2.41 -13.48
CA ALA A 455 24.15 -1.83 -12.53
C ALA A 455 24.63 -2.80 -11.44
N ALA A 456 23.96 -3.94 -11.25
CA ALA A 456 24.41 -4.99 -10.32
C ALA A 456 25.69 -5.71 -10.81
N GLU A 457 26.03 -5.60 -12.10
CA GLU A 457 27.28 -6.13 -12.65
C GLU A 457 28.51 -5.46 -12.03
N TYR A 458 28.43 -4.16 -11.73
CA TYR A 458 29.53 -3.39 -11.13
C TYR A 458 30.02 -3.99 -9.79
N PRO A 459 29.15 -4.28 -8.79
CA PRO A 459 29.54 -5.01 -7.59
C PRO A 459 29.64 -6.54 -7.78
N ARG A 460 29.62 -7.06 -9.02
CA ARG A 460 29.65 -8.50 -9.35
C ARG A 460 28.49 -9.30 -8.75
N LEU A 461 27.31 -8.69 -8.72
CA LEU A 461 26.07 -9.33 -8.29
C LEU A 461 25.24 -9.79 -9.49
N PRO A 462 24.29 -10.73 -9.32
CA PRO A 462 23.39 -11.13 -10.39
C PRO A 462 22.58 -9.94 -10.91
N THR A 463 22.58 -9.76 -12.23
CA THR A 463 21.83 -8.69 -12.89
C THR A 463 20.35 -9.03 -13.08
N ASN A 464 20.00 -10.31 -13.07
CA ASN A 464 18.67 -10.80 -13.40
C ASN A 464 18.11 -11.73 -12.32
N TYR A 465 16.83 -11.53 -12.02
CA TYR A 465 16.05 -12.43 -11.18
C TYR A 465 14.66 -12.66 -11.77
N CYS A 466 14.27 -13.92 -11.94
CA CYS A 466 12.95 -14.29 -12.43
C CYS A 466 12.09 -14.86 -11.30
N TYR A 467 10.95 -14.24 -11.05
CA TYR A 467 9.91 -14.73 -10.15
C TYR A 467 8.73 -15.29 -10.95
N TYR A 468 8.37 -16.54 -10.68
CA TYR A 468 7.31 -17.23 -11.41
C TYR A 468 6.17 -17.64 -10.48
N LEU A 469 4.95 -17.21 -10.82
CA LEU A 469 3.73 -17.55 -10.10
C LEU A 469 2.79 -18.31 -11.04
N LYS A 470 2.63 -19.61 -10.79
CA LYS A 470 1.69 -20.48 -11.51
C LYS A 470 0.66 -21.05 -10.57
N TYR A 471 -0.53 -21.33 -11.10
CA TYR A 471 -1.51 -22.14 -10.37
C TYR A 471 -0.97 -23.56 -10.15
N GLN A 472 -0.54 -23.85 -8.92
CA GLN A 472 -0.23 -25.21 -8.46
C GLN A 472 -1.50 -25.85 -7.89
N ARG A 473 -1.71 -27.13 -8.22
CA ARG A 473 -2.93 -27.88 -7.93
C ARG A 473 -3.05 -28.29 -6.47
#